data_AF-A0A0M0G9R4-F1
#
_entry.id   AF-A0A0M0G9R4-F1
#
_cell.length_a   1.000
_cell.length_b   1.000
_cell.length_c   1.000
_cell.angle_alpha   90.00
_cell.angle_beta   90.00
_cell.angle_gamma   90.00
#
_symmetry.space_group_name_H-M   'P 1'
#
loop_
_entity.id
_entity.type
_entity.pdbx_description
1 polymer ?
#
loop_
_entity_poly.entity_id
_entity_poly.type
_entity_poly.pdbx_seq_one_letter_code
_entity_poly.pdbx_strand_id
1 'polypeptide(L)'
;MGGPNDKPEFSTFSWGGMLFCAGMGTSIMFWSIVEPLYYYTSPPFHIKVSTTEAAEWGLAYGFFHWGVTAWTLYALPTVAIAYSFFVRKQSSLRISTACRGVGIK
;
A
#
# COMPACT_ATOMS: atom_id res chain seq x y z
N MET A 1 3.55 -1.50 -18.36
CA MET A 1 4.16 -2.84 -18.42
C MET A 1 3.57 -3.55 -19.62
N GLY A 2 4.41 -4.06 -20.51
CA GLY A 2 4.03 -4.50 -21.86
C GLY A 2 5.21 -4.38 -22.82
N GLY A 3 4.98 -4.60 -24.10
CA GLY A 3 5.95 -4.35 -25.17
C GLY A 3 6.16 -2.85 -25.45
N PRO A 4 7.13 -2.51 -26.33
CA PRO A 4 7.49 -1.11 -26.61
C PRO A 4 6.35 -0.22 -27.13
N ASN A 5 5.37 -0.81 -27.80
CA ASN A 5 4.25 -0.12 -28.42
C ASN A 5 2.91 -0.37 -27.71
N ASP A 6 2.92 -1.06 -26.57
CA ASP A 6 1.69 -1.35 -25.83
C ASP A 6 1.17 -0.08 -25.15
N LYS A 7 -0.15 0.09 -25.21
CA LYS A 7 -0.86 1.20 -24.55
C LYS A 7 -1.53 0.69 -23.27
N PRO A 8 -1.78 1.57 -22.27
CA PRO A 8 -2.59 1.19 -21.11
C PRO A 8 -3.96 0.66 -21.56
N GLU A 9 -4.37 -0.48 -20.98
CA GLU A 9 -5.66 -1.11 -21.25
C GLU A 9 -6.82 -0.30 -20.65
N PHE A 10 -6.57 0.38 -19.53
CA PHE A 10 -7.55 1.20 -18.82
C PHE A 10 -7.16 2.68 -18.88
N SER A 11 -8.16 3.55 -18.91
CA SER A 11 -7.94 5.00 -18.75
C SER A 11 -7.42 5.31 -17.35
N THR A 12 -6.70 6.43 -17.19
CA THR A 12 -6.15 6.85 -15.89
C THR A 12 -7.22 6.98 -14.82
N PHE A 13 -8.42 7.45 -15.18
CA PHE A 13 -9.55 7.56 -14.25
C PHE A 13 -10.05 6.19 -13.79
N SER A 14 -10.27 5.26 -14.73
CA SER A 14 -10.71 3.90 -14.41
C SER A 14 -9.66 3.17 -13.57
N TRP A 15 -8.37 3.32 -13.91
CA TRP A 15 -7.27 2.77 -13.14
C TRP A 15 -7.22 3.33 -11.71
N GLY A 16 -7.41 4.64 -11.54
CA GLY A 16 -7.51 5.26 -10.21
C GLY A 16 -8.69 4.73 -9.41
N GLY A 17 -9.84 4.53 -10.05
CA GLY A 17 -11.01 3.90 -9.43
C GLY A 17 -10.75 2.46 -8.97
N MET A 18 -10.08 1.65 -9.80
CA MET A 18 -9.69 0.28 -9.41
C MET A 18 -8.76 0.28 -8.20
N LEU A 19 -7.77 1.19 -8.14
CA LEU A 19 -6.90 1.32 -6.98
C LEU A 19 -7.66 1.70 -5.71
N PHE A 20 -8.59 2.64 -5.81
CA PHE A 20 -9.44 3.03 -4.67
C PHE A 20 -10.27 1.84 -4.17
N CYS A 21 -10.95 1.13 -5.07
CA CYS A 21 -11.74 -0.04 -4.72
C CYS A 21 -10.90 -1.18 -4.12
N ALA A 22 -9.69 -1.41 -4.65
CA ALA A 22 -8.78 -2.43 -4.12
C ALA A 22 -8.24 -2.06 -2.72
N GLY A 23 -8.11 -0.77 -2.42
CA GLY A 23 -7.63 -0.29 -1.13
C GLY A 23 -8.69 -0.25 -0.04
N MET A 24 -9.96 -0.03 -0.39
CA MET A 24 -11.06 0.06 0.58
C MET A 24 -11.45 -1.32 1.11
N GLY A 25 -11.24 -1.55 2.42
CA GLY A 25 -11.66 -2.77 3.11
C GLY A 25 -12.28 -2.49 4.48
N THR A 26 -13.02 -3.46 5.03
CA THR A 26 -13.68 -3.36 6.35
C THR A 26 -12.69 -3.04 7.48
N SER A 27 -11.45 -3.51 7.38
CA SER A 27 -10.39 -3.22 8.36
C SER A 27 -10.10 -1.73 8.46
N ILE A 28 -10.07 -1.00 7.35
CA ILE A 28 -9.81 0.45 7.35
C ILE A 28 -10.92 1.19 8.10
N MET A 29 -12.18 0.76 7.96
CA MET A 29 -13.30 1.38 8.70
C MET A 29 -13.18 1.19 10.21
N PHE A 30 -12.65 0.06 10.66
CA PHE A 30 -12.42 -0.21 12.07
C PHE A 30 -11.23 0.61 12.60
N TRP A 31 -10.09 0.51 11.92
CA TRP A 31 -8.85 1.14 12.37
C TRP A 31 -8.85 2.67 12.24
N SER A 32 -9.62 3.24 11.31
CA SER A 32 -9.73 4.70 11.14
C SER A 32 -10.27 5.43 12.37
N ILE A 33 -11.00 4.72 13.25
CA ILE A 33 -11.52 5.26 14.50
C ILE A 33 -10.67 4.81 15.68
N VAL A 34 -10.35 3.52 15.74
CA VAL A 34 -9.68 2.90 16.90
C VAL A 34 -8.28 3.44 17.09
N GLU A 35 -7.52 3.57 16.00
CA GLU A 35 -6.10 3.94 16.09
C GLU A 35 -5.87 5.40 16.51
N PRO A 36 -6.55 6.41 15.94
CA PRO A 36 -6.41 7.79 16.43
C PRO A 36 -6.84 7.93 17.89
N LEU A 37 -7.91 7.24 18.32
CA LEU A 37 -8.36 7.24 19.72
C LEU A 37 -7.34 6.59 20.64
N TYR A 38 -6.71 5.49 20.20
CA TYR A 38 -5.64 4.84 20.94
C TYR A 38 -4.47 5.79 21.17
N TYR A 39 -3.99 6.46 20.11
CA TYR A 39 -2.89 7.42 20.25
C TYR A 39 -3.28 8.70 21.00
N TYR A 40 -4.55 9.10 20.99
CA TYR A 40 -5.01 10.23 21.79
C TYR A 40 -5.01 9.93 23.31
N THR A 41 -5.33 8.68 23.67
CA THR A 41 -5.44 8.23 25.07
C THR A 41 -4.17 7.58 25.60
N SER A 42 -3.26 7.17 24.72
CA SER A 42 -1.95 6.59 25.04
C SER A 42 -0.90 7.08 24.04
N PRO A 43 -0.58 8.39 24.03
CA PRO A 43 0.31 8.96 23.04
C PRO A 43 1.78 8.51 23.25
N PRO A 44 2.57 8.48 22.18
CA PRO A 44 4.00 8.20 22.26
C PRO A 44 4.77 9.34 22.95
N PHE A 45 6.07 9.14 23.18
CA PHE A 45 7.00 10.19 23.66
C PHE A 45 6.64 10.84 25.00
N HIS A 46 5.87 10.14 25.86
CA HIS A 46 5.43 10.63 27.16
C HIS A 46 4.59 11.92 27.11
N ILE A 47 3.92 12.16 25.98
CA ILE A 47 3.01 13.29 25.82
C ILE A 47 1.83 13.14 26.78
N LYS A 48 1.29 14.26 27.25
CA LYS A 48 0.12 14.24 28.12
C LYS A 48 -1.11 13.79 27.33
N VAL A 49 -1.83 12.80 27.88
CA VAL A 49 -3.08 12.29 27.32
C VAL A 49 -4.11 13.41 27.15
N SER A 50 -4.99 13.24 26.16
CA SER A 50 -6.12 14.15 25.91
C SER A 50 -5.72 15.61 25.67
N THR A 51 -4.61 15.82 24.98
CA THR A 51 -4.12 17.15 24.57
C THR A 51 -4.17 17.30 23.04
N THR A 52 -4.09 18.54 22.56
CA THR A 52 -3.97 18.83 21.12
C THR A 52 -2.76 18.12 20.52
N GLU A 53 -1.62 18.13 21.21
CA GLU A 53 -0.41 17.43 20.77
C GLU A 53 -0.64 15.91 20.63
N ALA A 54 -1.33 15.28 21.58
CA ALA A 54 -1.69 13.86 21.47
C ALA A 54 -2.60 13.58 20.25
N ALA A 55 -3.52 14.49 19.93
CA ALA A 55 -4.38 14.36 18.75
C ALA A 55 -3.60 14.49 17.43
N GLU A 56 -2.66 15.45 17.36
CA GLU A 56 -1.79 15.64 16.20
C GLU A 56 -0.94 14.40 15.93
N TRP A 57 -0.36 13.80 16.97
CA TRP A 57 0.39 12.56 16.85
C TRP A 57 -0.49 11.37 16.46
N GLY A 58 -1.73 11.30 16.94
CA GLY A 58 -2.68 10.26 16.52
C GLY A 58 -2.98 10.32 15.02
N LEU A 59 -3.11 11.52 14.44
CA LEU A 59 -3.24 11.69 13.00
C LEU A 59 -1.96 11.35 12.26
N ALA A 60 -0.80 11.81 12.75
CA ALA A 60 0.49 11.56 12.12
C ALA A 60 0.81 10.06 12.03
N TYR A 61 0.53 9.29 13.08
CA TYR A 61 0.68 7.83 13.07
C TYR A 61 -0.29 7.15 12.10
N GLY A 62 -1.55 7.61 12.05
CA GLY A 62 -2.51 7.12 11.06
C GLY A 62 -2.00 7.32 9.62
N PHE A 63 -1.48 8.51 9.29
CA PHE A 63 -0.86 8.76 7.98
C PHE A 63 0.39 7.94 7.74
N PHE A 64 1.19 7.65 8.77
CA PHE A 64 2.36 6.81 8.64
C PHE A 64 1.99 5.35 8.32
N HIS A 65 1.02 4.79 9.03
CA HIS A 65 0.59 3.39 8.85
C HIS A 65 -0.31 3.14 7.64
N TRP A 66 -1.09 4.12 7.20
CA TRP A 66 -2.06 3.95 6.11
C TRP A 66 -1.85 4.90 4.92
N GLY A 67 -0.86 5.77 4.99
CA GLY A 67 -0.49 6.68 3.91
C GLY A 67 0.62 6.12 3.03
N VAL A 68 1.38 7.02 2.41
CA VAL A 68 2.31 6.72 1.31
C VAL A 68 3.30 5.61 1.66
N THR A 69 3.80 5.59 2.90
CA THR A 69 4.78 4.59 3.36
C THR A 69 4.26 3.17 3.19
N ALA A 70 3.03 2.90 3.63
CA ALA A 70 2.42 1.57 3.54
C ALA A 70 2.14 1.16 2.09
N TRP A 71 1.58 2.07 1.28
CA TRP A 71 1.27 1.77 -0.13
C TRP A 71 2.52 1.56 -0.99
N THR A 72 3.61 2.26 -0.68
CA THR A 72 4.88 2.12 -1.42
C THR A 72 5.46 0.71 -1.31
N LEU A 73 5.22 0.01 -0.19
CA LEU A 73 5.66 -1.37 -0.01
C LEU A 73 5.05 -2.33 -1.05
N TYR A 74 3.86 -2.03 -1.57
CA TYR A 74 3.23 -2.83 -2.62
C TYR A 74 3.83 -2.60 -4.00
N ALA A 75 4.43 -1.44 -4.26
CA ALA A 75 4.98 -1.10 -5.58
C ALA A 75 6.12 -2.06 -5.97
N LEU A 76 7.02 -2.37 -5.04
CA LEU A 76 8.18 -3.22 -5.25
C LEU A 76 7.85 -4.64 -5.77
N PRO A 77 7.06 -5.46 -5.05
CA PRO A 77 6.67 -6.78 -5.56
C PRO A 77 5.75 -6.69 -6.79
N THR A 78 4.90 -5.66 -6.87
CA THR A 78 4.01 -5.47 -8.02
C THR A 78 4.81 -5.29 -9.31
N VAL A 79 5.83 -4.43 -9.30
CA VAL A 79 6.70 -4.21 -10.46
C VAL A 79 7.41 -5.50 -10.86
N ALA A 80 7.94 -6.27 -9.89
CA ALA A 80 8.61 -7.54 -10.17
C ALA A 80 7.67 -8.57 -10.83
N ILE A 81 6.49 -8.78 -10.25
CA ILE A 81 5.48 -9.74 -10.77
C ILE A 81 5.01 -9.31 -12.15
N ALA A 82 4.64 -8.05 -12.30
CA ALA A 82 4.04 -7.57 -13.53
C ALA A 82 5.08 -7.39 -14.65
N TYR A 83 6.36 -7.14 -14.36
CA TYR A 83 7.44 -7.29 -15.34
C TYR A 83 7.58 -8.74 -15.81
N SER A 84 7.60 -9.71 -14.88
CA SER A 84 7.69 -11.14 -15.21
C SER A 84 6.53 -11.60 -16.10
N PHE A 85 5.32 -11.17 -15.78
CA PHE A 85 4.11 -11.55 -16.51
C PHE A 85 3.98 -10.81 -17.86
N PHE A 86 4.02 -9.48 -17.87
CA PHE A 86 3.72 -8.69 -19.06
C PHE A 86 4.91 -8.52 -20.00
N VAL A 87 6.15 -8.51 -19.51
CA VAL A 87 7.37 -8.31 -20.32
C VAL A 87 8.06 -9.64 -20.61
N ARG A 88 8.29 -10.48 -19.58
CA ARG A 88 8.96 -11.79 -19.73
C ARG A 88 8.01 -12.91 -20.14
N LYS A 89 6.71 -12.62 -20.29
CA LYS A 89 5.66 -13.53 -20.77
C LYS A 89 5.61 -14.85 -20.00
N GLN A 90 5.90 -14.80 -18.69
CA GLN A 90 5.70 -15.96 -17.82
C GLN A 90 4.19 -16.15 -17.59
N SER A 91 3.70 -17.39 -17.66
CA SER A 91 2.27 -17.71 -17.51
C SER A 91 1.80 -17.80 -16.05
N SER A 92 2.61 -17.36 -15.08
CA SER A 92 2.33 -17.50 -13.65
C SER A 92 2.54 -16.17 -12.91
N LEU A 93 1.57 -15.81 -12.08
CA LEU A 93 1.61 -14.63 -11.18
C LEU A 93 2.22 -14.94 -9.80
N ARG A 94 2.78 -16.14 -9.60
CA ARG A 94 3.40 -16.51 -8.32
C ARG A 94 4.65 -15.66 -8.07
N ILE A 95 4.81 -15.19 -6.83
CA ILE A 95 5.99 -14.42 -6.39
C ILE A 95 7.29 -15.20 -6.69
N SER A 96 7.30 -16.51 -6.44
CA SER A 96 8.46 -17.37 -6.73
C SER A 96 8.86 -17.37 -8.21
N THR A 97 7.90 -17.25 -9.13
CA THR A 97 8.19 -17.13 -10.56
C THR A 97 8.87 -15.80 -10.87
N ALA A 98 8.42 -14.71 -10.26
CA ALA A 98 9.05 -13.40 -10.42
C ALA A 98 10.49 -13.36 -9.86
N CYS A 99 10.74 -14.10 -8.77
CA CYS A 99 12.07 -14.18 -8.14
C CYS A 99 13.02 -15.20 -8.80
N ARG A 100 12.62 -15.96 -9.82
CA ARG A 100 13.44 -17.03 -10.42
C ARG A 100 14.80 -16.55 -10.93
N GLY A 101 14.91 -15.29 -11.36
CA GLY A 101 16.16 -14.68 -11.82
C GLY A 101 17.14 -14.28 -10.71
N VAL A 102 16.73 -14.32 -9.44
CA VAL A 102 17.53 -13.88 -8.27
C VAL A 102 18.52 -14.96 -7.80
N GLY A 103 18.45 -16.19 -8.35
CA GLY A 103 19.47 -17.21 -8.12
C GLY A 103 19.43 -17.91 -6.75
N ILE A 104 18.37 -17.71 -5.96
CA ILE A 104 18.11 -18.52 -4.76
C ILE A 104 17.68 -19.91 -5.25
N LYS A 105 18.61 -20.87 -5.20
CA LYS A 105 18.34 -22.29 -5.50
C LYS A 105 17.49 -22.92 -4.41
#